data_AF-A0A351GGX5-F1
#
_entry.id   AF-A0A351GGX5-F1
#
_cell.length_a   1.000
_cell.length_b   1.000
_cell.length_c   1.000
_cell.angle_alpha   90.00
_cell.angle_beta   90.00
_cell.angle_gamma   90.00
#
_symmetry.space_group_name_H-M   'P 1'
#
loop_
_entity.id
_entity.type
_entity.pdbx_description
1 polymer ?
#
loop_
_entity_poly.entity_id
_entity_poly.type
_entity_poly.pdbx_seq_one_letter_code
_entity_poly.pdbx_strand_id
1 'polypeptide(L)'
;MELKRDLVKYIRDKAKSKYKKGCECEICGDTVKLDFHHYNSLTRLLDKWVKENNVERYLVMEWREEFIDEHDAELYEYTATLCHKHHLQLHSIYGKDPLLSTATKQERWVRIQREKHGLV
;
A
#
# COMPACT_ATOMS: atom_id res chain seq x y z
N MET A 1 -15.93 -19.45 11.71
CA MET A 1 -14.58 -20.00 11.41
C MET A 1 -13.58 -18.86 11.60
N GLU A 2 -12.48 -19.08 12.32
CA GLU A 2 -11.47 -18.03 12.55
C GLU A 2 -10.33 -18.11 11.54
N LEU A 3 -9.85 -16.96 11.07
CA LEU A 3 -8.71 -16.88 10.17
C LEU A 3 -7.40 -17.05 10.94
N LYS A 4 -6.46 -17.84 10.39
CA LYS A 4 -5.12 -18.04 10.98
C LYS A 4 -4.20 -16.80 10.90
N ARG A 5 -4.59 -15.78 10.14
CA ARG A 5 -3.80 -14.56 9.86
C ARG A 5 -4.75 -13.38 9.67
N ASP A 6 -4.22 -12.17 9.82
CA ASP A 6 -4.94 -10.95 9.44
C ASP A 6 -5.39 -11.03 7.99
N LEU A 7 -6.64 -10.61 7.72
CA LEU A 7 -7.28 -10.70 6.41
C LEU A 7 -6.41 -10.10 5.29
N VAL A 8 -5.83 -8.93 5.54
CA VAL A 8 -4.95 -8.21 4.61
C VAL A 8 -3.70 -9.02 4.23
N LYS A 9 -3.22 -9.93 5.09
CA LYS A 9 -2.06 -10.78 4.76
C LYS A 9 -2.39 -11.76 3.64
N TYR A 10 -3.61 -12.29 3.57
CA TYR A 10 -4.02 -13.18 2.47
C TYR A 10 -4.03 -12.49 1.12
N ILE A 11 -4.38 -11.20 1.10
CA ILE A 11 -4.32 -10.34 -0.09
C ILE A 11 -2.86 -10.07 -0.46
N ARG A 12 -2.06 -9.55 0.48
CA ARG A 12 -0.65 -9.20 0.22
C ARG A 12 0.17 -10.41 -0.20
N ASP A 13 0.00 -11.56 0.46
CA ASP A 13 0.74 -12.78 0.13
C ASP A 13 0.46 -13.24 -1.32
N LYS A 14 -0.75 -13.00 -1.84
CA LYS A 14 -1.11 -13.27 -3.24
C LYS A 14 -0.56 -12.20 -4.21
N ALA A 15 -0.70 -10.93 -3.86
CA ALA A 15 -0.33 -9.81 -4.73
C ALA A 15 1.19 -9.53 -4.80
N LYS A 16 1.94 -9.83 -3.74
CA LYS A 16 3.33 -9.38 -3.55
C LYS A 16 4.28 -9.76 -4.69
N SER A 17 4.03 -10.88 -5.36
CA SER A 17 4.84 -11.32 -6.52
C SER A 17 4.81 -10.35 -7.69
N LYS A 18 3.75 -9.53 -7.81
CA LYS A 18 3.56 -8.52 -8.86
C LYS A 18 3.99 -7.10 -8.44
N TYR A 19 4.45 -6.90 -7.21
CA TYR A 19 4.85 -5.57 -6.74
C TYR A 19 6.05 -5.03 -7.53
N LYS A 20 5.89 -3.83 -8.08
CA LYS A 20 6.93 -3.12 -8.83
C LYS A 20 7.81 -2.29 -7.89
N LYS A 21 8.58 -2.97 -7.03
CA LYS A 21 9.49 -2.29 -6.10
C LYS A 21 10.73 -1.80 -6.85
N GLY A 22 11.01 -0.50 -6.77
CA GLY A 22 12.17 0.15 -7.36
C GLY A 22 13.50 -0.24 -6.71
N CYS A 23 14.60 0.18 -7.34
CA CYS A 23 15.96 -0.02 -6.86
C CYS A 23 16.49 1.12 -5.97
N GLU A 24 15.75 2.22 -5.87
CA GLU A 24 16.11 3.40 -5.08
C GLU A 24 14.88 4.03 -4.41
N CYS A 25 15.13 4.82 -3.38
CA CYS A 25 14.11 5.60 -2.70
C CYS A 25 13.67 6.75 -3.61
N GLU A 26 12.37 6.83 -3.86
CA GLU A 26 11.78 7.88 -4.69
C GLU A 26 11.96 9.29 -4.12
N ILE A 27 12.26 9.43 -2.83
CA ILE A 27 12.51 10.73 -2.18
C ILE A 27 13.98 11.15 -2.27
N CYS A 28 14.92 10.27 -1.97
CA CYS A 28 16.32 10.67 -1.76
C CYS A 28 17.37 9.86 -2.56
N GLY A 29 16.95 8.90 -3.38
CA GLY A 29 17.86 8.06 -4.17
C GLY A 29 18.65 7.02 -3.37
N ASP A 30 18.37 6.85 -2.08
CA ASP A 30 19.02 5.81 -1.26
C ASP A 30 18.64 4.43 -1.80
N THR A 31 19.59 3.50 -1.85
CA THR A 31 19.41 2.14 -2.40
C THR A 31 19.38 1.08 -1.30
N VAL A 32 19.56 1.48 -0.04
CA VAL A 32 19.65 0.58 1.11
C VAL A 32 18.32 0.50 1.86
N LYS A 33 17.92 -0.72 2.26
CA LYS A 33 16.72 -0.99 3.10
C LYS A 33 15.47 -0.26 2.58
N LEU A 34 15.11 -0.60 1.35
CA LEU A 34 13.90 -0.10 0.71
C LEU A 34 12.66 -0.82 1.23
N ASP A 35 11.56 -0.09 1.38
CA ASP A 35 10.22 -0.55 1.72
C ASP A 35 9.30 -0.26 0.52
N PHE A 36 8.31 -1.15 0.31
CA PHE A 36 7.25 -0.96 -0.68
C PHE A 36 6.01 -0.42 0.04
N HIS A 37 5.62 0.79 -0.30
CA HIS A 37 4.56 1.54 0.36
C HIS A 37 3.34 1.64 -0.55
N HIS A 38 2.13 1.41 -0.02
CA HIS A 38 0.87 1.65 -0.73
C HIS A 38 0.29 2.96 -0.24
N TYR A 39 -0.10 3.86 -1.13
CA TYR A 39 -0.74 5.13 -0.73
C TYR A 39 -2.14 4.90 -0.16
N ASN A 40 -2.85 3.89 -0.64
CA ASN A 40 -4.12 3.46 -0.06
C ASN A 40 -3.88 2.45 1.08
N SER A 41 -4.54 2.66 2.22
CA SER A 41 -4.56 1.64 3.27
C SER A 41 -5.28 0.39 2.75
N LEU A 42 -4.52 -0.69 2.55
CA LEU A 42 -5.08 -1.98 2.14
C LEU A 42 -6.11 -2.52 3.15
N THR A 43 -5.96 -2.21 4.44
CA THR A 43 -6.96 -2.60 5.45
C THR A 43 -8.29 -1.92 5.18
N ARG A 44 -8.27 -0.60 4.92
CA ARG A 44 -9.49 0.18 4.66
C ARG A 44 -10.12 -0.12 3.31
N LEU A 45 -9.31 -0.32 2.27
CA LEU A 45 -9.80 -0.78 0.97
C LEU A 45 -10.53 -2.11 1.11
N LEU A 46 -9.89 -3.07 1.79
CA LEU A 46 -10.44 -4.39 1.98
C LEU A 46 -11.71 -4.39 2.83
N ASP A 47 -11.72 -3.64 3.94
CA ASP A 47 -12.92 -3.51 4.79
C ASP A 47 -14.10 -2.87 4.04
N LYS A 48 -13.82 -1.87 3.20
CA LYS A 48 -14.83 -1.24 2.34
C LYS A 48 -15.39 -2.24 1.33
N TRP A 49 -14.51 -2.91 0.58
CA TRP A 49 -14.91 -3.86 -0.45
C TRP A 49 -15.70 -5.06 0.09
N VAL A 50 -15.24 -5.64 1.22
CA VAL A 50 -15.93 -6.74 1.89
C VAL A 50 -17.35 -6.34 2.28
N LYS A 51 -17.54 -5.10 2.76
CA LYS A 51 -18.85 -4.56 3.12
C LYS A 51 -19.74 -4.34 1.89
N GLU A 52 -19.18 -3.80 0.81
CA GLU A 52 -19.92 -3.49 -0.43
C GLU A 52 -20.38 -4.75 -1.17
N ASN A 53 -19.55 -5.80 -1.17
CA ASN A 53 -19.84 -7.07 -1.83
C ASN A 53 -20.54 -8.09 -0.93
N ASN A 54 -20.75 -7.76 0.35
CA ASN A 54 -21.41 -8.62 1.34
C ASN A 54 -20.82 -10.04 1.39
N VAL A 55 -19.49 -10.15 1.33
CA VAL A 55 -18.78 -11.43 1.37
C VAL A 55 -18.34 -11.78 2.79
N GLU A 56 -18.27 -13.06 3.06
CA GLU A 56 -17.79 -13.57 4.34
C GLU A 56 -16.26 -13.49 4.42
N ARG A 57 -15.74 -12.83 5.46
CA ARG A 57 -14.29 -12.60 5.65
C ARG A 57 -13.49 -13.89 5.68
N TYR A 58 -14.04 -14.98 6.23
CA TYR A 58 -13.34 -16.26 6.34
C TYR A 58 -13.19 -16.99 4.99
N LEU A 59 -13.92 -16.56 3.95
CA LEU A 59 -13.82 -17.07 2.57
C LEU A 59 -12.79 -16.32 1.72
N VAL A 60 -11.86 -15.59 2.33
CA VAL A 60 -10.84 -14.77 1.61
C VAL A 60 -10.09 -15.49 0.50
N MET A 61 -9.92 -16.80 0.59
CA MET A 61 -9.25 -17.57 -0.47
C MET A 61 -10.07 -17.66 -1.75
N GLU A 62 -11.40 -17.52 -1.67
CA GLU A 62 -12.34 -17.61 -2.78
C GLU A 62 -12.46 -16.27 -3.53
N TRP A 63 -12.47 -15.16 -2.80
CA TRP A 63 -12.75 -13.84 -3.39
C TRP A 63 -11.52 -12.90 -3.48
N ARG A 64 -10.36 -13.26 -2.90
CA ARG A 64 -9.18 -12.36 -2.92
C ARG A 64 -8.69 -11.99 -4.31
N GLU A 65 -8.91 -12.84 -5.32
CA GLU A 65 -8.48 -12.55 -6.68
C GLU A 65 -9.35 -11.45 -7.28
N GLU A 66 -10.66 -11.52 -7.09
CA GLU A 66 -11.61 -10.47 -7.48
C GLU A 66 -11.28 -9.13 -6.82
N PHE A 67 -11.02 -9.12 -5.50
CA PHE A 67 -10.57 -7.90 -4.81
C PHE A 67 -9.30 -7.31 -5.43
N ILE A 68 -8.31 -8.16 -5.76
CA ILE A 68 -7.03 -7.73 -6.33
C ILE A 68 -7.24 -7.16 -7.73
N ASP A 69 -8.08 -7.80 -8.55
CA ASP A 69 -8.34 -7.39 -9.93
C ASP A 69 -9.12 -6.06 -9.98
N GLU A 70 -10.06 -5.84 -9.06
CA GLU A 70 -10.80 -4.58 -8.95
C GLU A 70 -9.96 -3.40 -8.42
N HIS A 71 -8.90 -3.68 -7.67
CA HIS A 71 -8.04 -2.67 -7.04
C HIS A 71 -6.60 -2.71 -7.58
N ASP A 72 -6.41 -3.15 -8.83
CA ASP A 72 -5.10 -3.35 -9.44
C ASP A 72 -4.21 -2.09 -9.32
N ALA A 73 -4.80 -0.92 -9.62
CA ALA A 73 -4.09 0.35 -9.52
C ALA A 73 -3.64 0.66 -8.09
N GLU A 74 -4.50 0.47 -7.08
CA GLU A 74 -4.14 0.68 -5.67
C GLU A 74 -3.09 -0.29 -5.14
N LEU A 75 -3.03 -1.51 -5.68
CA LEU A 75 -2.06 -2.52 -5.29
C LEU A 75 -0.70 -2.37 -5.99
N TYR A 76 -0.68 -1.91 -7.24
CA TYR A 76 0.52 -1.99 -8.08
C TYR A 76 0.99 -0.65 -8.66
N GLU A 77 0.11 0.33 -8.82
CA GLU A 77 0.43 1.61 -9.46
C GLU A 77 0.57 2.73 -8.42
N TYR A 78 -0.40 2.86 -7.52
CA TYR A 78 -0.44 3.89 -6.47
C TYR A 78 0.41 3.50 -5.26
N THR A 79 1.70 3.32 -5.54
CA THR A 79 2.68 2.83 -4.59
C THR A 79 3.95 3.68 -4.66
N ALA A 80 4.83 3.51 -3.67
CA ALA A 80 6.13 4.14 -3.63
C ALA A 80 7.20 3.18 -3.12
N THR A 81 8.40 3.31 -3.65
CA THR A 81 9.61 2.71 -3.09
C THR A 81 10.33 3.74 -2.24
N LEU A 82 10.38 3.51 -0.93
CA LEU A 82 10.95 4.46 0.03
C LEU A 82 12.04 3.78 0.86
N CYS A 83 13.12 4.47 1.19
CA CYS A 83 14.03 3.96 2.23
C CYS A 83 13.29 3.95 3.57
N HIS A 84 13.73 3.09 4.47
CA HIS A 84 13.06 2.89 5.77
C HIS A 84 12.81 4.20 6.54
N LYS A 85 13.77 5.14 6.50
CA LYS A 85 13.64 6.46 7.14
C LYS A 85 12.45 7.25 6.59
N HIS A 86 12.35 7.38 5.27
CA HIS A 86 11.28 8.13 4.61
C HIS A 86 9.93 7.42 4.74
N HIS A 87 9.92 6.09 4.71
CA HIS A 87 8.72 5.30 4.97
C HIS A 87 8.16 5.56 6.37
N LEU A 88 9.01 5.58 7.40
CA LEU A 88 8.60 5.93 8.77
C LEU A 88 8.16 7.38 8.90
N GLN A 89 8.82 8.32 8.20
CA GLN A 89 8.43 9.72 8.21
C GLN A 89 7.03 9.92 7.61
N LEU A 90 6.74 9.27 6.48
CA LEU A 90 5.40 9.28 5.89
C LEU A 90 4.36 8.74 6.90
N HIS A 91 4.66 7.61 7.55
CA HIS A 91 3.79 7.05 8.58
C HIS A 91 3.65 7.91 9.84
N SER A 92 4.63 8.75 10.19
CA SER A 92 4.49 9.70 11.30
C SER A 92 3.49 10.82 10.99
N ILE A 93 3.24 11.12 9.71
CA ILE A 93 2.33 12.18 9.26
C ILE A 93 0.92 11.64 9.05
N TYR A 94 0.81 10.51 8.34
CA TYR A 94 -0.50 9.95 7.94
C TYR A 94 -0.96 8.77 8.82
N GLY A 95 -0.09 8.25 9.67
CA GLY A 95 -0.34 7.03 10.45
C GLY A 95 -0.06 5.75 9.66
N LYS A 96 -0.19 4.60 10.35
CA LYS A 96 -0.03 3.26 9.75
C LYS A 96 -1.27 2.78 8.99
N ASP A 97 -2.42 3.38 9.27
CA ASP A 97 -3.71 3.06 8.67
C ASP A 97 -4.47 4.35 8.30
N PRO A 98 -3.96 5.10 7.31
CA PRO A 98 -4.56 6.37 6.91
C PRO A 98 -5.91 6.18 6.22
N LEU A 99 -6.75 7.23 6.25
CA LEU A 99 -7.99 7.28 5.48
C LEU A 99 -7.70 7.23 3.98
N LEU A 100 -8.56 6.53 3.21
CA LEU A 100 -8.42 6.40 1.75
C LEU A 100 -8.35 7.76 1.02
N SER A 101 -9.06 8.77 1.54
CA SER A 101 -9.05 10.13 0.99
C SER A 101 -7.70 10.85 1.10
N THR A 102 -6.70 10.26 1.75
CA THR A 102 -5.36 10.82 1.88
C THR A 102 -4.35 10.26 0.88
N ALA A 103 -4.70 9.28 0.05
CA ALA A 103 -3.76 8.66 -0.88
C ALA A 103 -3.05 9.68 -1.79
N THR A 104 -3.82 10.55 -2.45
CA THR A 104 -3.28 11.63 -3.29
C THR A 104 -2.45 12.66 -2.50
N LYS A 105 -2.73 12.82 -1.20
CA LYS A 105 -1.93 13.69 -0.32
C LYS A 105 -0.59 13.05 0.01
N GLN A 106 -0.56 11.74 0.24
CA GLN A 106 0.67 10.98 0.48
C GLN A 106 1.58 11.00 -0.75
N GLU A 107 1.03 10.75 -1.93
CA GLU A 107 1.75 10.84 -3.21
C GLU A 107 2.32 12.25 -3.43
N ARG A 108 1.50 13.29 -3.26
CA ARG A 108 1.96 14.68 -3.35
C ARG A 108 3.07 14.97 -2.34
N TRP A 109 2.99 14.42 -1.13
CA TRP A 109 4.02 14.60 -0.12
C TRP A 109 5.34 13.97 -0.54
N VAL A 110 5.32 12.74 -1.08
CA VAL A 110 6.51 12.07 -1.63
C VAL A 110 7.16 12.94 -2.71
N ARG A 111 6.37 13.45 -3.66
CA ARG A 111 6.87 14.35 -4.71
C ARG A 111 7.54 15.61 -4.14
N ILE A 112 6.88 16.28 -3.19
CA ILE A 112 7.43 17.47 -2.53
C ILE A 112 8.75 17.15 -1.81
N GLN A 113 8.86 16.00 -1.15
CA GLN A 113 10.14 15.61 -0.53
C GLN A 113 11.20 15.36 -1.59
N ARG A 114 10.86 14.68 -2.70
CA ARG A 114 11.79 14.46 -3.82
C ARG A 114 12.37 15.77 -4.38
N GLU A 115 11.50 16.78 -4.57
CA GLU A 115 11.91 18.13 -5.01
C GLU A 115 12.89 18.77 -4.00
N LYS A 116 12.63 18.64 -2.70
CA LYS A 116 13.54 19.16 -1.65
C LYS A 116 14.91 18.47 -1.63
N HIS A 117 14.99 17.25 -2.14
CA HIS A 117 16.23 16.51 -2.31
C HIS A 117 16.93 16.77 -3.65
N GLY A 118 16.35 17.62 -4.52
CA GLY A 118 16.95 18.01 -5.80
C GLY A 118 16.92 16.93 -6.88
N LEU A 119 15.97 15.97 -6.78
CA LEU A 119 15.85 14.84 -7.72
C LEU A 119 14.70 15.02 -8.75
N VAL A 120 14.29 16.27 -8.99
CA VAL A 120 13.22 16.67 -9.95
C VAL A 120 13.78 17.68 -10.93
#